data_AF-A0A5M9JJG5-F1
#
_entry.id   AF-A0A5M9JJG5-F1
#
_cell.length_a   1.000
_cell.length_b   1.000
_cell.length_c   1.000
_cell.angle_alpha   90.00
_cell.angle_beta   90.00
_cell.angle_gamma   90.00
#
_symmetry.space_group_name_H-M   'P 1'
#
loop_
_entity.id
_entity.type
_entity.pdbx_description
1 polymer ?
#
loop_
_entity_poly.entity_id
_entity_poly.type
_entity_poly.pdbx_seq_one_letter_code
_entity_poly.pdbx_strand_id
1 'polypeptide(L)'
;MDGPSRSQTLQRRRNLNHKLYIHNTKSQDLISRFLNEVKGKSNSEARALAKTITGVDIHWDWDAPRTREGYYRLKGGCGCAINRAIAYAPYADAIWMESKLPDYKQAEEFASGVHAVYPEQKLAYNLSPSFNWKSAMPRAEQETYIERLSKLGYCWQFITLAGLHTTALISHQFAEKYSRQGMRAYGELVQEPEMELGVDVVTHQKWSGANYADELLKMVTGGVSSTSAMGKGVTEDQFH
;
A
#
# COMPACT_ATOMS: atom_id res chain seq x y z
N MET A 1 -8.21 75.58 10.69
CA MET A 1 -8.43 74.24 11.26
C MET A 1 -7.11 73.49 11.12
N ASP A 2 -6.34 73.39 12.19
CA ASP A 2 -5.06 72.69 12.16
C ASP A 2 -5.28 71.18 12.05
N GLY A 3 -4.75 70.59 10.97
CA GLY A 3 -4.75 69.14 10.78
C GLY A 3 -3.87 68.44 11.83
N PRO A 4 -4.14 67.15 12.13
CA PRO A 4 -3.43 66.43 13.17
C PRO A 4 -1.92 66.38 12.90
N SER A 5 -1.12 66.62 13.94
CA SER A 5 0.34 66.70 13.82
C SER A 5 0.93 65.34 13.39
N ARG A 6 2.07 65.37 12.69
CA ARG A 6 2.77 64.18 12.16
C ARG A 6 3.02 63.09 13.23
N SER A 7 3.16 63.50 14.49
CA SER A 7 3.28 62.63 15.68
C SER A 7 1.99 61.87 16.02
N GLN A 8 0.83 62.55 15.95
CA GLN A 8 -0.48 61.95 16.21
C GLN A 8 -0.85 60.88 15.17
N THR A 9 -0.43 61.09 13.91
CA THR A 9 -0.64 60.13 12.81
C THR A 9 0.21 58.87 12.96
N LEU A 10 1.47 58.99 13.43
CA LEU A 10 2.35 57.86 13.72
C LEU A 10 1.88 57.03 14.91
N GLN A 11 1.37 57.68 15.97
CA GLN A 11 0.86 57.00 17.15
C GLN A 11 -0.48 56.27 16.87
N ARG A 12 -1.35 56.84 16.02
CA ARG A 12 -2.53 56.14 15.51
C ARG A 12 -2.18 54.89 14.69
N ARG A 13 -1.18 54.96 13.80
CA ARG A 13 -0.70 53.80 13.03
C ARG A 13 -0.12 52.69 13.91
N ARG A 14 0.67 53.05 14.94
CA ARG A 14 1.19 52.07 15.92
C ARG A 14 0.07 51.40 16.72
N ASN A 15 -0.95 52.14 17.15
CA ASN A 15 -2.09 51.60 17.89
C ASN A 15 -2.99 50.69 17.02
N LEU A 16 -3.16 50.99 15.74
CA LEU A 16 -3.87 50.13 14.78
C LEU A 16 -3.13 48.81 14.56
N ASN A 17 -1.82 48.87 14.32
CA ASN A 17 -0.99 47.66 14.15
C ASN A 17 -0.95 46.80 15.42
N HIS A 18 -0.91 47.42 16.60
CA HIS A 18 -0.95 46.71 17.87
C HIS A 18 -2.31 46.05 18.13
N LYS A 19 -3.44 46.72 17.82
CA LYS A 19 -4.79 46.14 17.89
C LYS A 19 -4.98 44.99 16.90
N LEU A 20 -4.48 45.11 15.67
CA LEU A 20 -4.51 44.02 14.68
C LEU A 20 -3.69 42.83 15.15
N TYR A 21 -2.49 43.07 15.70
CA TYR A 21 -1.63 42.02 16.23
C TYR A 21 -2.31 41.28 17.41
N ILE A 22 -2.81 42.01 18.42
CA ILE A 22 -3.53 41.42 19.56
C ILE A 22 -4.78 40.65 19.12
N HIS A 23 -5.54 41.17 18.17
CA HIS A 23 -6.72 40.48 17.65
C HIS A 23 -6.35 39.19 16.93
N ASN A 24 -5.24 39.18 16.19
CA ASN A 24 -4.74 38.00 15.48
C ASN A 24 -4.19 36.94 16.45
N THR A 25 -3.46 37.34 17.50
CA THR A 25 -2.98 36.42 18.55
C THR A 25 -4.15 35.78 19.29
N LYS A 26 -5.15 36.57 19.70
CA LYS A 26 -6.34 36.07 20.40
C LYS A 26 -7.14 35.07 19.55
N SER A 27 -7.21 35.27 18.23
CA SER A 27 -7.86 34.31 17.32
C SER A 27 -7.09 32.99 17.21
N GLN A 28 -5.76 33.03 17.17
CA GLN A 28 -4.93 31.80 17.11
C GLN A 28 -5.01 30.99 18.40
N ASP A 29 -5.06 31.66 19.56
CA ASP A 29 -5.23 31.00 20.86
C ASP A 29 -6.58 30.26 20.94
N LEU A 30 -7.66 30.89 20.47
CA LEU A 30 -8.99 30.27 20.45
C LEU A 30 -9.08 29.09 19.48
N ILE A 31 -8.42 29.19 18.31
CA ILE A 31 -8.32 28.07 17.35
C ILE A 31 -7.55 26.91 17.99
N SER A 32 -6.39 27.18 18.58
CA SER A 32 -5.56 26.16 19.23
C SER A 32 -6.30 25.48 20.37
N ARG A 33 -7.02 26.27 21.18
CA ARG A 33 -7.89 25.75 22.24
C ARG A 33 -8.96 24.81 21.68
N PHE A 34 -9.70 25.24 20.65
CA PHE A 34 -10.72 24.40 20.03
C PHE A 34 -10.13 23.09 19.49
N LEU A 35 -9.04 23.16 18.73
CA LEU A 35 -8.43 21.98 18.10
C LEU A 35 -7.90 20.97 19.14
N ASN A 36 -7.38 21.44 20.26
CA ASN A 36 -6.94 20.58 21.36
C ASN A 36 -8.12 19.94 22.10
N GLU A 37 -9.13 20.72 22.45
CA GLU A 37 -10.28 20.26 23.24
C GLU A 37 -11.27 19.40 22.43
N VAL A 38 -11.33 19.54 21.10
CA VAL A 38 -12.28 18.80 20.24
C VAL A 38 -11.80 17.40 19.85
N LYS A 39 -10.52 17.10 20.03
CA LYS A 39 -9.91 15.85 19.55
C LYS A 39 -10.61 14.63 20.15
N GLY A 40 -11.09 13.73 19.30
CA GLY A 40 -11.79 12.50 19.71
C GLY A 40 -13.26 12.69 20.11
N LYS A 41 -13.81 13.91 20.02
CA LYS A 41 -15.22 14.18 20.35
C LYS A 41 -16.16 13.94 19.18
N SER A 42 -17.42 13.67 19.49
CA SER A 42 -18.50 13.60 18.49
C SER A 42 -18.80 14.98 17.88
N ASN A 43 -19.48 14.99 16.74
CA ASN A 43 -19.92 16.24 16.10
C ASN A 43 -20.82 17.10 17.02
N SER A 44 -21.70 16.47 17.80
CA SER A 44 -22.59 17.19 18.74
C SER A 44 -21.79 17.91 19.83
N GLU A 45 -20.79 17.24 20.41
CA GLU A 45 -19.90 17.84 21.41
C GLU A 45 -19.00 18.93 20.79
N ALA A 46 -18.49 18.70 19.58
CA ALA A 46 -17.69 19.67 18.86
C ALA A 46 -18.48 20.97 18.60
N ARG A 47 -19.74 20.87 18.23
CA ARG A 47 -20.63 22.04 18.06
C ARG A 47 -20.91 22.76 19.36
N ALA A 48 -21.17 22.03 20.45
CA ALA A 48 -21.36 22.64 21.75
C ALA A 48 -20.12 23.44 22.18
N LEU A 49 -18.92 22.86 22.01
CA LEU A 49 -17.66 23.53 22.28
C LEU A 49 -17.44 24.76 21.38
N ALA A 50 -17.70 24.63 20.08
CA ALA A 50 -17.58 25.73 19.13
C ALA A 50 -18.48 26.90 19.54
N LYS A 51 -19.74 26.63 19.90
CA LYS A 51 -20.69 27.65 20.38
C LYS A 51 -20.21 28.35 21.64
N THR A 52 -19.60 27.63 22.59
CA THR A 52 -19.00 28.23 23.79
C THR A 52 -17.83 29.17 23.45
N ILE A 53 -17.02 28.82 22.44
CA ILE A 53 -15.83 29.59 22.06
C ILE A 53 -16.18 30.80 21.20
N THR A 54 -17.08 30.64 20.22
CA THR A 54 -17.40 31.66 19.22
C THR A 54 -18.63 32.49 19.57
N GLY A 55 -19.48 32.00 20.48
CA GLY A 55 -20.77 32.60 20.83
C GLY A 55 -21.86 32.39 19.77
N VAL A 56 -21.55 31.69 18.66
CA VAL A 56 -22.48 31.48 17.54
C VAL A 56 -22.60 30.01 17.20
N ASP A 57 -23.78 29.60 16.72
CA ASP A 57 -23.95 28.27 16.15
C ASP A 57 -23.45 28.27 14.71
N ILE A 58 -22.41 27.51 14.45
CA ILE A 58 -21.78 27.45 13.12
C ILE A 58 -22.64 26.58 12.22
N HIS A 59 -23.11 27.16 11.12
CA HIS A 59 -23.84 26.40 10.11
C HIS A 59 -22.93 25.34 9.49
N TRP A 60 -23.39 24.09 9.52
CA TRP A 60 -22.76 22.96 8.87
C TRP A 60 -23.82 21.88 8.64
N ASP A 61 -23.83 21.26 7.48
CA ASP A 61 -24.76 20.19 7.13
C ASP A 61 -24.04 19.17 6.24
N TRP A 62 -23.77 18.01 6.82
CA TRP A 62 -23.19 16.84 6.16
C TRP A 62 -24.21 15.90 5.51
N ASP A 63 -25.51 16.09 5.75
CA ASP A 63 -26.58 15.34 5.08
C ASP A 63 -26.90 15.93 3.70
N ALA A 64 -26.79 17.26 3.55
CA ALA A 64 -27.00 17.97 2.29
C ALA A 64 -26.11 17.49 1.12
N PRO A 65 -24.79 17.24 1.28
CA PRO A 65 -23.91 16.81 0.18
C PRO A 65 -23.90 15.29 -0.08
N ARG A 66 -24.86 14.52 0.45
CA ARG A 66 -24.92 13.07 0.23
C ARG A 66 -25.04 12.71 -1.25
N THR A 67 -24.52 11.55 -1.62
CA THR A 67 -24.68 11.02 -2.99
C THR A 67 -26.13 10.60 -3.24
N ARG A 68 -26.48 10.30 -4.49
CA ARG A 68 -27.82 9.81 -4.85
C ARG A 68 -28.17 8.50 -4.16
N GLU A 69 -27.15 7.71 -3.85
CA GLU A 69 -27.21 6.43 -3.13
C GLU A 69 -27.27 6.62 -1.60
N GLY A 70 -27.12 7.85 -1.10
CA GLY A 70 -27.19 8.19 0.32
C GLY A 70 -25.85 8.18 1.05
N TYR A 71 -24.71 8.09 0.36
CA TYR A 71 -23.39 8.07 1.02
C TYR A 71 -22.93 9.46 1.46
N TYR A 72 -22.27 9.53 2.61
CA TYR A 72 -21.63 10.74 3.12
C TYR A 72 -20.31 11.03 2.39
N ARG A 73 -19.93 12.32 2.36
CA ARG A 73 -18.62 12.74 1.85
C ARG A 73 -17.56 12.54 2.94
N LEU A 74 -16.46 11.87 2.58
CA LEU A 74 -15.33 11.62 3.47
C LEU A 74 -14.08 12.33 2.97
N LYS A 75 -13.43 13.12 3.83
CA LYS A 75 -12.06 13.56 3.60
C LYS A 75 -11.11 12.45 4.06
N GLY A 76 -10.69 11.61 3.11
CA GLY A 76 -9.70 10.56 3.34
C GLY A 76 -8.27 11.11 3.53
N GLY A 77 -7.28 10.21 3.54
CA GLY A 77 -5.86 10.53 3.69
C GLY A 77 -5.20 9.76 4.82
N CYS A 78 -3.88 9.95 4.99
CA CYS A 78 -3.06 9.19 5.94
C CYS A 78 -3.58 9.32 7.38
N GLY A 79 -3.89 10.54 7.86
CA GLY A 79 -4.47 10.74 9.20
C GLY A 79 -5.80 10.00 9.43
N CYS A 80 -6.65 9.89 8.40
CA CYS A 80 -7.89 9.11 8.49
C CYS A 80 -7.61 7.61 8.57
N ALA A 81 -6.61 7.13 7.83
CA ALA A 81 -6.17 5.74 7.86
C ALA A 81 -5.52 5.38 9.21
N ILE A 82 -4.64 6.22 9.76
CA ILE A 82 -4.03 6.04 11.09
C ILE A 82 -5.11 5.94 12.16
N ASN A 83 -6.11 6.84 12.13
CA ASN A 83 -7.22 6.81 13.08
C ASN A 83 -7.98 5.47 13.04
N ARG A 84 -8.24 4.95 11.84
CA ARG A 84 -8.88 3.64 11.67
C ARG A 84 -7.98 2.49 12.10
N ALA A 85 -6.70 2.52 11.71
CA ALA A 85 -5.72 1.51 12.08
C ALA A 85 -5.57 1.35 13.59
N ILE A 86 -5.47 2.46 14.33
CA ILE A 86 -5.43 2.44 15.80
C ILE A 86 -6.70 1.78 16.37
N ALA A 87 -7.88 2.06 15.80
CA ALA A 87 -9.12 1.43 16.24
C ALA A 87 -9.19 -0.07 15.89
N TYR A 88 -8.55 -0.49 14.81
CA TYR A 88 -8.52 -1.90 14.36
C TYR A 88 -7.45 -2.73 15.07
N ALA A 89 -6.37 -2.10 15.55
CA ALA A 89 -5.20 -2.77 16.08
C ALA A 89 -5.46 -3.84 17.17
N PRO A 90 -6.40 -3.65 18.13
CA PRO A 90 -6.69 -4.69 19.13
C PRO A 90 -7.29 -5.98 18.57
N TYR A 91 -7.74 -5.97 17.31
CA TYR A 91 -8.50 -7.05 16.69
C TYR A 91 -7.83 -7.61 15.44
N ALA A 92 -6.63 -7.15 15.10
CA ALA A 92 -5.92 -7.53 13.89
C ALA A 92 -4.44 -7.79 14.20
N ASP A 93 -3.95 -8.97 13.80
CA ASP A 93 -2.54 -9.37 14.00
C ASP A 93 -1.56 -8.52 13.19
N ALA A 94 -2.03 -7.96 12.07
CA ALA A 94 -1.30 -7.02 11.23
C ALA A 94 -2.25 -6.02 10.57
N ILE A 95 -1.74 -4.84 10.24
CA ILE A 95 -2.52 -3.77 9.59
C ILE A 95 -1.90 -3.38 8.25
N TRP A 96 -2.77 -3.16 7.26
CA TRP A 96 -2.41 -2.63 5.95
C TRP A 96 -3.23 -1.39 5.61
N MET A 97 -2.54 -0.32 5.18
CA MET A 97 -3.15 0.84 4.54
C MET A 97 -2.85 0.81 3.04
N GLU A 98 -3.90 0.83 2.21
CA GLU A 98 -3.73 1.00 0.76
C GLU A 98 -3.17 2.40 0.42
N SER A 99 -2.26 2.46 -0.54
CA SER A 99 -1.59 3.70 -0.97
C SER A 99 -1.78 3.95 -2.46
N LYS A 100 -1.68 5.23 -2.87
CA LYS A 100 -1.82 5.61 -4.29
C LYS A 100 -0.51 5.52 -5.07
N LEU A 101 0.62 5.58 -4.36
CA LEU A 101 1.98 5.59 -4.88
C LEU A 101 2.89 4.89 -3.88
N PRO A 102 4.07 4.39 -4.31
CA PRO A 102 5.07 3.83 -3.41
C PRO A 102 5.85 4.96 -2.72
N ASP A 103 5.15 5.80 -1.96
CA ASP A 103 5.72 6.93 -1.22
C ASP A 103 6.20 6.47 0.16
N TYR A 104 7.53 6.44 0.33
CA TYR A 104 8.17 6.06 1.59
C TYR A 104 7.77 6.98 2.75
N LYS A 105 7.61 8.29 2.53
CA LYS A 105 7.27 9.24 3.61
C LYS A 105 5.87 9.00 4.13
N GLN A 106 4.92 8.70 3.25
CA GLN A 106 3.57 8.31 3.66
C GLN A 106 3.57 6.99 4.44
N ALA A 107 4.41 6.03 4.05
CA ALA A 107 4.56 4.77 4.78
C ALA A 107 5.13 5.00 6.19
N GLU A 108 6.16 5.86 6.30
CA GLU A 108 6.76 6.25 7.58
C GLU A 108 5.77 7.02 8.47
N GLU A 109 4.99 7.95 7.91
CA GLU A 109 3.93 8.67 8.63
C GLU A 109 2.88 7.70 9.18
N PHE A 110 2.43 6.75 8.36
CA PHE A 110 1.45 5.74 8.78
C PHE A 110 2.00 4.84 9.88
N ALA A 111 3.20 4.28 9.68
CA ALA A 111 3.83 3.40 10.65
C ALA A 111 4.04 4.11 11.99
N SER A 112 4.64 5.31 11.97
CA SER A 112 4.85 6.12 13.17
C SER A 112 3.54 6.46 13.88
N GLY A 113 2.49 6.77 13.12
CA GLY A 113 1.18 7.08 13.67
C GLY A 113 0.52 5.90 14.39
N VAL A 114 0.64 4.69 13.84
CA VAL A 114 0.11 3.48 14.47
C VAL A 114 0.97 3.06 15.67
N HIS A 115 2.29 3.05 15.49
CA HIS A 115 3.25 2.64 16.52
C HIS A 115 3.32 3.59 17.71
N ALA A 116 2.90 4.85 17.56
CA ALA A 116 2.74 5.77 18.68
C ALA A 116 1.70 5.29 19.71
N VAL A 117 0.74 4.44 19.32
CA VAL A 117 -0.25 3.84 20.23
C VAL A 117 0.01 2.35 20.46
N TYR A 118 0.39 1.62 19.42
CA TYR A 118 0.68 0.18 19.48
C TYR A 118 2.08 -0.08 18.93
N PRO A 119 3.15 0.07 19.74
CA PRO A 119 4.54 0.02 19.27
C PRO A 119 4.94 -1.30 18.60
N GLU A 120 4.28 -2.40 18.94
CA GLU A 120 4.57 -3.74 18.43
C GLU A 120 3.60 -4.20 17.34
N GLN A 121 2.73 -3.31 16.85
CA GLN A 121 1.77 -3.68 15.80
C GLN A 121 2.49 -4.03 14.50
N LYS A 122 2.22 -5.22 13.98
CA LYS A 122 2.78 -5.68 12.69
C LYS A 122 2.09 -4.93 11.56
N LEU A 123 2.86 -4.53 10.55
CA LEU A 123 2.33 -3.85 9.38
C LEU A 123 2.54 -4.71 8.13
N ALA A 124 1.63 -4.56 7.18
CA ALA A 124 1.73 -5.15 5.85
C ALA A 124 1.67 -4.09 4.76
N TYR A 125 2.39 -4.32 3.66
CA TYR A 125 2.50 -3.36 2.56
C TYR A 125 2.25 -4.02 1.20
N ASN A 126 1.37 -3.42 0.41
CA ASN A 126 1.12 -3.80 -0.98
C ASN A 126 2.13 -3.10 -1.91
N LEU A 127 3.05 -3.86 -2.49
CA LEU A 127 3.97 -3.43 -3.54
C LEU A 127 3.22 -3.42 -4.88
N SER A 128 2.26 -2.51 -5.00
CA SER A 128 1.24 -2.55 -6.05
C SER A 128 1.84 -2.51 -7.46
N PRO A 129 1.47 -3.44 -8.35
CA PRO A 129 1.85 -3.39 -9.76
C PRO A 129 1.06 -2.33 -10.54
N SER A 130 0.03 -1.71 -9.94
CA SER A 130 -0.64 -0.53 -10.52
C SER A 130 0.23 0.73 -10.46
N PHE A 131 1.30 0.72 -9.68
CA PHE A 131 2.28 1.79 -9.69
C PHE A 131 3.18 1.67 -10.92
N ASN A 132 3.45 2.81 -11.58
CA ASN A 132 4.53 2.86 -12.55
C ASN A 132 5.87 3.00 -11.80
N TRP A 133 6.44 1.86 -11.37
CA TRP A 133 7.68 1.78 -10.60
C TRP A 133 8.85 2.50 -11.27
N LYS A 134 8.96 2.39 -12.61
CA LYS A 134 10.01 3.04 -13.39
C LYS A 134 9.96 4.57 -13.28
N SER A 135 8.77 5.16 -13.25
CA SER A 135 8.61 6.61 -13.04
C SER A 135 8.60 7.01 -11.57
N ALA A 136 8.21 6.10 -10.67
CA ALA A 136 8.03 6.40 -9.26
C ALA A 136 9.37 6.58 -8.53
N MET A 137 10.38 5.78 -8.86
CA MET A 137 11.71 5.88 -8.22
C MET A 137 12.84 5.26 -9.06
N PRO A 138 14.11 5.66 -8.84
CA PRO A 138 15.29 5.06 -9.48
C PRO A 138 15.49 3.57 -9.12
N ARG A 139 16.17 2.81 -9.98
CA ARG A 139 16.40 1.36 -9.76
C ARG A 139 17.09 1.04 -8.44
N ALA A 140 18.08 1.83 -8.04
CA ALA A 140 18.76 1.66 -6.74
C ALA A 140 17.81 1.84 -5.54
N GLU A 141 16.79 2.69 -5.68
CA GLU A 141 15.75 2.84 -4.68
C GLU A 141 14.72 1.72 -4.70
N GLN A 142 14.42 1.16 -5.88
CA GLN A 142 13.53 0.00 -6.03
C GLN A 142 14.12 -1.21 -5.31
N GLU A 143 15.41 -1.45 -5.48
CA GLU A 143 16.15 -2.57 -4.87
C GLU A 143 16.11 -2.53 -3.35
N THR A 144 16.18 -1.34 -2.76
CA THR A 144 16.17 -1.15 -1.30
C THR A 144 14.80 -0.87 -0.71
N TYR A 145 13.74 -0.71 -1.52
CA TYR A 145 12.44 -0.24 -1.06
C TYR A 145 11.82 -1.17 0.01
N ILE A 146 11.89 -2.48 -0.23
CA ILE A 146 11.36 -3.51 0.68
C ILE A 146 12.09 -3.49 2.03
N GLU A 147 13.43 -3.39 1.99
CA GLU A 147 14.25 -3.34 3.20
C GLU A 147 14.05 -2.05 4.00
N ARG A 148 13.85 -0.92 3.31
CA ARG A 148 13.53 0.35 3.97
C ARG A 148 12.16 0.26 4.66
N LEU A 149 11.15 -0.32 4.00
CA LEU A 149 9.84 -0.54 4.62
C LEU A 149 9.92 -1.50 5.82
N SER A 150 10.71 -2.57 5.75
CA SER A 150 10.80 -3.54 6.85
C SER A 150 11.33 -2.91 8.15
N LYS A 151 12.24 -1.93 8.04
CA LYS A 151 12.75 -1.13 9.18
C LYS A 151 11.66 -0.31 9.88
N LEU A 152 10.54 -0.05 9.21
CA LEU A 152 9.36 0.63 9.76
C LEU A 152 8.31 -0.35 10.34
N GLY A 153 8.61 -1.66 10.39
CA GLY A 153 7.68 -2.68 10.90
C GLY A 153 6.76 -3.31 9.84
N TYR A 154 6.97 -3.01 8.55
CA TYR A 154 6.29 -3.72 7.45
C TYR A 154 6.89 -5.12 7.25
N CYS A 155 6.48 -6.06 8.10
CA CYS A 155 7.05 -7.40 8.17
C CYS A 155 6.50 -8.38 7.12
N TRP A 156 5.39 -8.04 6.46
CA TRP A 156 4.86 -8.81 5.33
C TRP A 156 4.57 -7.89 4.15
N GLN A 157 5.13 -8.22 2.99
CA GLN A 157 5.02 -7.40 1.79
C GLN A 157 4.73 -8.30 0.59
N PHE A 158 3.90 -7.83 -0.33
CA PHE A 158 3.42 -8.65 -1.43
C PHE A 158 3.12 -7.81 -2.68
N ILE A 159 3.30 -8.40 -3.86
CA ILE A 159 2.88 -7.83 -5.14
C ILE A 159 1.58 -8.53 -5.55
N THR A 160 0.45 -7.82 -5.43
CA THR A 160 -0.90 -8.41 -5.58
C THR A 160 -1.13 -9.17 -6.88
N LEU A 161 -0.66 -8.62 -8.01
CA LEU A 161 -0.93 -9.15 -9.35
C LEU A 161 0.33 -9.64 -10.09
N ALA A 162 1.41 -9.97 -9.38
CA ALA A 162 2.64 -10.44 -10.02
C ALA A 162 2.42 -11.72 -10.86
N GLY A 163 1.66 -12.69 -10.35
CA GLY A 163 1.31 -13.90 -11.08
C GLY A 163 0.58 -13.59 -12.40
N LEU A 164 -0.41 -12.70 -12.35
CA LEU A 164 -1.14 -12.26 -13.55
C LEU A 164 -0.20 -11.66 -14.60
N HIS A 165 0.65 -10.71 -14.20
CA HIS A 165 1.53 -10.01 -15.14
C HIS A 165 2.65 -10.90 -15.70
N THR A 166 3.23 -11.78 -14.89
CA THR A 166 4.27 -12.73 -15.33
C THR A 166 3.70 -13.75 -16.32
N THR A 167 2.54 -14.35 -16.02
CA THR A 167 1.84 -15.25 -16.95
C THR A 167 1.47 -14.53 -18.25
N ALA A 168 0.85 -13.35 -18.17
CA ALA A 168 0.44 -12.61 -19.36
C ALA A 168 1.63 -12.24 -20.26
N LEU A 169 2.75 -11.81 -19.67
CA LEU A 169 3.95 -11.41 -20.41
C LEU A 169 4.55 -12.60 -21.18
N ILE A 170 4.79 -13.73 -20.51
CA ILE A 170 5.42 -14.88 -21.16
C ILE A 170 4.48 -15.52 -22.18
N SER A 171 3.18 -15.60 -21.90
CA SER A 171 2.19 -16.10 -22.87
C SER A 171 2.16 -15.24 -24.14
N HIS A 172 2.21 -13.91 -24.00
CA HIS A 172 2.24 -13.02 -25.16
C HIS A 172 3.53 -13.19 -25.98
N GLN A 173 4.70 -13.14 -25.32
CA GLN A 173 6.00 -13.28 -25.98
C GLN A 173 6.14 -14.63 -26.69
N PHE A 174 5.75 -15.71 -26.03
CA PHE A 174 5.81 -17.05 -26.59
C PHE A 174 4.83 -17.21 -27.76
N ALA A 175 3.55 -16.87 -27.59
CA ALA A 175 2.55 -17.03 -28.65
C ALA A 175 2.88 -16.22 -29.90
N GLU A 176 3.38 -14.99 -29.73
CA GLU A 176 3.82 -14.16 -30.86
C GLU A 176 4.94 -14.84 -31.65
N LYS A 177 6.03 -15.27 -30.98
CA LYS A 177 7.15 -15.92 -31.68
C LYS A 177 6.79 -17.28 -32.24
N TYR A 178 6.05 -18.08 -31.47
CA TYR A 178 5.61 -19.41 -31.87
C TYR A 178 4.76 -19.37 -33.14
N SER A 179 3.85 -18.39 -33.26
CA SER A 179 3.05 -18.21 -34.48
C SER A 179 3.87 -17.90 -35.75
N ARG A 180 5.11 -17.40 -35.59
CA ARG A 180 5.99 -17.01 -36.69
C ARG A 180 7.10 -18.04 -36.98
N GLN A 181 7.56 -18.76 -35.94
CA GLN A 181 8.78 -19.57 -35.98
C GLN A 181 8.55 -21.04 -35.56
N GLY A 182 7.34 -21.40 -35.13
CA GLY A 182 7.00 -22.75 -34.69
C GLY A 182 7.93 -23.23 -33.56
N MET A 183 8.38 -24.48 -33.66
CA MET A 183 9.18 -25.14 -32.62
C MET A 183 10.51 -24.45 -32.29
N ARG A 184 11.06 -23.64 -33.20
CA ARG A 184 12.25 -22.83 -32.88
C ARG A 184 11.98 -21.89 -31.71
N ALA A 185 10.78 -21.30 -31.64
CA ALA A 185 10.41 -20.43 -30.53
C ALA A 185 10.30 -21.21 -29.20
N TYR A 186 9.88 -22.48 -29.24
CA TYR A 186 9.83 -23.33 -28.04
C TYR A 186 11.24 -23.68 -27.54
N GLY A 187 12.14 -24.08 -28.43
CA GLY A 187 13.55 -24.32 -28.10
C GLY A 187 14.20 -23.08 -27.47
N GLU A 188 14.20 -21.95 -28.20
CA GLU A 188 14.92 -20.73 -27.80
C GLU A 188 14.32 -19.99 -26.59
N LEU A 189 12.98 -19.94 -26.46
CA LEU A 189 12.33 -19.12 -25.41
C LEU A 189 11.93 -19.90 -24.16
N VAL A 190 11.78 -21.22 -24.25
CA VAL A 190 11.23 -22.05 -23.16
C VAL A 190 12.23 -23.10 -22.75
N GLN A 191 12.54 -24.05 -23.63
CA GLN A 191 13.28 -25.26 -23.25
C GLN A 191 14.76 -24.99 -22.94
N GLU A 192 15.47 -24.25 -23.79
CA GLU A 192 16.87 -23.89 -23.54
C GLU A 192 17.01 -23.07 -22.22
N PRO A 193 16.21 -22.00 -21.99
CA PRO A 193 16.21 -21.30 -20.70
C PRO A 193 15.86 -22.18 -19.49
N GLU A 194 14.89 -23.10 -19.62
CA GLU A 194 14.56 -24.04 -18.53
C GLU A 194 15.75 -24.94 -18.18
N MET A 195 16.48 -25.43 -19.18
CA MET A 195 17.69 -26.24 -18.98
C MET A 195 18.84 -25.42 -18.39
N GLU A 196 19.12 -24.24 -18.93
CA GLU A 196 20.21 -23.36 -18.46
C GLU A 196 20.00 -22.88 -17.01
N LEU A 197 18.76 -22.57 -16.64
CA LEU A 197 18.39 -22.14 -15.29
C LEU A 197 18.16 -23.31 -14.33
N GLY A 198 18.13 -24.55 -14.83
CA GLY A 198 17.87 -25.74 -14.02
C GLY A 198 16.45 -25.76 -13.43
N VAL A 199 15.44 -25.33 -14.20
CA VAL A 199 14.03 -25.35 -13.78
C VAL A 199 13.59 -26.81 -13.63
N ASP A 200 13.07 -27.16 -12.46
CA ASP A 200 12.66 -28.52 -12.10
C ASP A 200 11.57 -29.09 -13.04
N VAL A 201 10.68 -28.23 -13.52
CA VAL A 201 9.57 -28.59 -14.42
C VAL A 201 10.05 -29.14 -15.77
N VAL A 202 11.29 -28.91 -16.21
CA VAL A 202 11.79 -29.48 -17.49
C VAL A 202 11.68 -31.00 -17.50
N THR A 203 11.94 -31.63 -16.35
CA THR A 203 11.66 -33.05 -16.06
C THR A 203 10.23 -33.22 -15.52
N HIS A 204 9.24 -32.88 -16.34
CA HIS A 204 7.83 -32.77 -15.97
C HIS A 204 7.21 -34.07 -15.44
N GLN A 205 7.66 -35.26 -15.85
CA GLN A 205 7.25 -36.54 -15.26
C GLN A 205 7.77 -36.70 -13.84
N LYS A 206 9.08 -36.45 -13.63
CA LYS A 206 9.67 -36.48 -12.29
C LYS A 206 9.02 -35.43 -11.38
N TRP A 207 8.87 -34.21 -11.86
CA TRP A 207 8.29 -33.08 -11.12
C TRP A 207 6.84 -33.33 -10.71
N SER A 208 6.01 -33.86 -11.62
CA SER A 208 4.61 -34.21 -11.33
C SER A 208 4.45 -35.40 -10.39
N GLY A 209 5.55 -36.05 -10.01
CA GLY A 209 5.56 -37.14 -9.03
C GLY A 209 5.37 -38.54 -9.65
N ALA A 210 5.68 -38.74 -10.93
CA ALA A 210 5.57 -40.07 -11.56
C ALA A 210 6.33 -41.15 -10.79
N ASN A 211 7.56 -40.86 -10.34
CA ASN A 211 8.33 -41.77 -9.49
C ASN A 211 7.63 -42.09 -8.16
N TYR A 212 7.01 -41.10 -7.53
CA TYR A 212 6.27 -41.30 -6.28
C TYR A 212 5.09 -42.25 -6.48
N ALA A 213 4.31 -42.05 -7.55
CA ALA A 213 3.22 -42.93 -7.93
C ALA A 213 3.72 -44.35 -8.28
N ASP A 214 4.81 -44.47 -9.04
CA ASP A 214 5.40 -45.75 -9.42
C ASP A 214 5.88 -46.55 -8.19
N GLU A 215 6.51 -45.90 -7.21
CA GLU A 215 6.95 -46.57 -5.98
C GLU A 215 5.78 -46.98 -5.08
N LEU A 216 4.71 -46.17 -5.00
CA LEU A 216 3.46 -46.59 -4.36
C LEU A 216 2.86 -47.83 -5.04
N LEU A 217 2.87 -47.88 -6.37
CA LEU A 217 2.37 -49.03 -7.13
C LEU A 217 3.23 -50.26 -6.90
N LYS A 218 4.56 -50.15 -6.96
CA LYS A 218 5.48 -51.27 -6.68
C LYS A 218 5.29 -51.82 -5.28
N MET A 219 5.09 -50.96 -4.29
CA MET A 219 4.83 -51.35 -2.90
C MET A 219 3.57 -52.24 -2.79
N VAL A 220 2.46 -51.88 -3.46
CA VAL A 220 1.20 -52.64 -3.35
C VAL A 220 1.11 -53.83 -4.31
N THR A 221 1.90 -53.84 -5.39
CA THR A 221 1.92 -54.92 -6.40
C THR A 221 3.03 -55.95 -6.16
N GLY A 222 3.83 -55.81 -5.10
CA GLY A 222 4.93 -56.73 -4.79
C GLY A 222 6.10 -56.64 -5.78
N GLY A 223 6.31 -55.47 -6.38
CA GLY A 223 7.44 -55.21 -7.28
C GLY A 223 7.27 -55.66 -8.74
N VAL A 224 6.08 -56.16 -9.13
CA VAL A 224 5.79 -56.58 -10.50
C VAL A 224 4.77 -55.64 -11.14
N SER A 225 5.24 -54.59 -11.82
CA SER A 225 4.40 -53.70 -12.62
C SER A 225 4.97 -53.56 -14.04
N SER A 226 4.17 -53.93 -15.04
CA SER A 226 4.52 -53.82 -16.46
C SER A 226 4.24 -52.42 -17.05
N THR A 227 3.73 -51.48 -16.24
CA THR A 227 3.26 -50.15 -16.67
C THR A 227 3.97 -49.00 -15.94
N SER A 228 5.18 -49.23 -15.41
CA SER A 228 5.97 -48.16 -14.74
C SER A 228 6.23 -47.03 -15.74
N ALA A 229 5.92 -45.80 -15.36
CA ALA A 229 6.11 -44.62 -16.20
C ALA A 229 7.59 -44.27 -16.40
N MET A 230 8.46 -44.67 -15.46
CA MET A 230 9.89 -44.30 -15.44
C MET A 230 10.78 -45.52 -15.68
N GLY A 231 10.80 -46.01 -16.93
CA GLY A 231 11.58 -47.16 -17.40
C GLY A 231 12.80 -46.80 -18.26
N LYS A 232 13.39 -47.80 -18.95
CA LYS A 232 14.51 -47.59 -19.88
C LYS A 232 14.01 -46.94 -21.18
N GLY A 233 14.53 -45.77 -21.54
CA GLY A 233 14.14 -45.02 -22.76
C GLY A 233 13.04 -43.97 -22.55
N VAL A 234 12.96 -43.40 -21.35
CA VAL A 234 12.02 -42.31 -21.05
C VAL A 234 12.46 -41.04 -21.78
N THR A 235 11.49 -40.26 -22.24
CA THR A 235 11.73 -39.06 -23.05
C THR A 235 12.56 -37.99 -22.35
N GLU A 236 12.66 -38.04 -21.01
CA GLU A 236 13.44 -37.11 -20.20
C GLU A 236 14.95 -37.35 -20.23
N ASP A 237 15.42 -38.52 -20.71
CA ASP A 237 16.86 -38.81 -20.85
C ASP A 237 17.57 -37.85 -21.84
N GLN A 238 16.81 -37.03 -22.57
CA GLN A 238 17.28 -36.04 -23.55
C GLN A 238 17.62 -34.68 -22.91
N PHE A 239 17.29 -34.46 -21.64
CA PHE A 239 17.46 -33.17 -20.95
C PHE A 239 18.74 -33.10 -20.09
N HIS A 240 19.76 -33.89 -20.44
CA HIS A 240 21.06 -33.97 -19.74
C HIS A 240 22.16 -33.15 -20.40
#